data_AF-A0A2V9M2F6-F1
#
_entry.id   AF-A0A2V9M2F6-F1
#
_cell.length_a   1.000
_cell.length_b   1.000
_cell.length_c   1.000
_cell.angle_alpha   90.00
_cell.angle_beta   90.00
_cell.angle_gamma   90.00
#
_symmetry.space_group_name_H-M   'P 1'
#
loop_
_entity.id
_entity.type
_entity.pdbx_description
1 polymer ?
#
loop_
_entity_poly.entity_id
_entity_poly.type
_entity_poly.pdbx_seq_one_letter_code
_entity_poly.pdbx_strand_id
1 'polypeptide(L)'
;MRRARADDSAFAQAEGEETTRLLEQKIASVTTPDVEGLARALGVQLVTEDEESDLSESLAPQASQPAQAGQLRRLGGFKDGRNTECVLFLAGQRIAEGGESAAQSMPEGKAGWTRAFLAWDGERWRVSPLDPPPSGQGGPRSPNSEIAPLGARIISASGEDQIMVLLLYAAPARALYPMVYEIKGHAASLVWDSMSEDSRYQALTGGRIEFEEAKRGAVPAMVASGKADPGLLVFGRDGARGFQARTTYRWIGNQYVPATTEYEANEDFRLYEFISALHLHNYKAAYALVDPAKFLRTDKPSLDVFRDTVQKSWSEFLDDRIFAASGPAARGANDHAFELDEDDKKVKY
;
A
#
# COMPACT_ATOMS: atom_id res chain seq x y z
N MET A 1 -10.42 -30.52 -1.09
CA MET A 1 -10.17 -29.06 -0.99
C MET A 1 -10.94 -28.35 0.13
N ARG A 2 -12.17 -28.74 0.52
CA ARG A 2 -12.90 -28.07 1.65
C ARG A 2 -12.37 -28.36 3.07
N ARG A 3 -11.73 -29.52 3.31
CA ARG A 3 -11.15 -29.86 4.63
C ARG A 3 -9.88 -29.07 4.97
N ALA A 4 -8.95 -28.94 4.02
CA ALA A 4 -7.69 -28.21 4.23
C ALA A 4 -7.90 -26.72 4.62
N ARG A 5 -8.89 -26.03 4.03
CA ARG A 5 -9.22 -24.64 4.37
C ARG A 5 -9.78 -24.45 5.79
N ALA A 6 -10.45 -25.47 6.35
CA ALA A 6 -11.01 -25.38 7.69
C ALA A 6 -9.93 -25.59 8.76
N ASP A 7 -8.98 -26.48 8.49
CA ASP A 7 -7.87 -26.75 9.39
C ASP A 7 -6.92 -25.54 9.46
N ASP A 8 -6.52 -24.96 8.31
CA ASP A 8 -5.65 -23.77 8.27
C ASP A 8 -6.24 -22.56 9.04
N SER A 9 -7.56 -22.39 9.01
CA SER A 9 -8.26 -21.33 9.74
C SER A 9 -8.33 -21.56 11.25
N ALA A 10 -8.43 -22.83 11.69
CA ALA A 10 -8.48 -23.17 13.11
C ALA A 10 -7.10 -23.07 13.78
N PHE A 11 -6.03 -23.44 13.06
CA PHE A 11 -4.65 -23.28 13.54
C PHE A 11 -4.26 -21.81 13.66
N ALA A 12 -4.59 -20.96 12.68
CA ALA A 12 -4.32 -19.52 12.75
C ALA A 12 -5.07 -18.82 13.91
N GLN A 13 -6.29 -19.27 14.23
CA GLN A 13 -7.04 -18.77 15.38
C GLN A 13 -6.40 -19.18 16.71
N ALA A 14 -5.96 -20.43 16.84
CA ALA A 14 -5.30 -20.93 18.06
C ALA A 14 -3.96 -20.23 18.34
N GLU A 15 -3.13 -19.99 17.31
CA GLU A 15 -1.87 -19.24 17.45
C GLU A 15 -2.10 -17.77 17.83
N GLY A 16 -3.16 -17.14 17.30
CA GLY A 16 -3.55 -15.79 17.65
C GLY A 16 -4.02 -15.67 19.12
N GLU A 17 -4.78 -16.65 19.60
CA GLU A 17 -5.23 -16.71 21.00
C GLU A 17 -4.06 -16.92 21.98
N GLU A 18 -3.12 -17.80 21.66
CA GLU A 18 -1.93 -18.04 22.48
C GLU A 18 -1.05 -16.79 22.58
N THR A 19 -0.80 -16.13 21.44
CA THR A 19 -0.03 -14.89 21.39
C THR A 19 -0.70 -13.77 22.20
N THR A 20 -2.02 -13.63 22.09
CA THR A 20 -2.79 -12.66 22.87
C THR A 20 -2.66 -12.92 24.36
N ARG A 21 -2.80 -14.17 24.81
CA ARG A 21 -2.64 -14.54 26.22
C ARG A 21 -1.25 -14.25 26.75
N LEU A 22 -0.20 -14.54 25.97
CA LEU A 22 1.18 -14.24 26.35
C LEU A 22 1.42 -12.73 26.52
N LEU A 23 0.87 -11.92 25.61
CA LEU A 23 0.93 -10.46 25.72
C LEU A 23 0.18 -9.95 26.95
N GLU A 24 -1.04 -10.44 27.20
CA GLU A 24 -1.82 -10.08 28.39
C GLU A 24 -1.08 -10.42 29.69
N GLN A 25 -0.44 -11.59 29.77
CA GLN A 25 0.36 -11.98 30.94
C GLN A 25 1.55 -11.04 31.16
N LYS A 26 2.26 -10.66 30.10
CA LYS A 26 3.42 -9.74 30.21
C LYS A 26 3.03 -8.36 30.71
N ILE A 27 1.89 -7.85 30.26
CA ILE A 27 1.43 -6.50 30.60
C ILE A 27 0.58 -6.45 31.86
N ALA A 28 0.20 -7.58 32.45
CA ALA A 28 -0.62 -7.65 33.66
C ALA A 28 0.00 -6.91 34.87
N SER A 29 1.32 -6.75 34.89
CA SER A 29 2.03 -5.99 35.93
C SER A 29 1.89 -4.46 35.78
N VAL A 30 1.45 -3.99 34.62
CA VAL A 30 1.27 -2.56 34.31
C VAL A 30 -0.15 -2.16 34.69
N THR A 31 -0.30 -1.59 35.89
CA THR A 31 -1.59 -1.26 36.51
C THR A 31 -1.99 0.21 36.36
N THR A 32 -1.28 0.95 35.50
CA THR A 32 -1.52 2.35 35.20
C THR A 32 -1.53 2.58 33.69
N PRO A 33 -2.10 3.70 33.20
CA PRO A 33 -2.04 4.08 31.78
C PRO A 33 -0.64 4.53 31.31
N ASP A 34 0.43 4.10 31.97
CA ASP A 34 1.82 4.44 31.63
C ASP A 34 2.31 3.63 30.43
N VAL A 35 2.30 4.25 29.24
CA VAL A 35 2.79 3.63 28.00
C VAL A 35 4.30 3.35 28.04
N GLU A 36 5.09 4.12 28.79
CA GLU A 36 6.52 3.84 28.96
C GLU A 36 6.75 2.61 29.84
N GLY A 37 5.95 2.48 30.91
CA GLY A 37 5.84 1.27 31.72
C GLY A 37 5.44 0.05 30.88
N LEU A 38 4.48 0.21 29.97
CA LEU A 38 4.04 -0.82 29.04
C LEU A 38 5.18 -1.27 28.10
N ALA A 39 5.89 -0.33 27.47
CA ALA A 39 7.03 -0.63 26.61
C ALA A 39 8.13 -1.40 27.35
N ARG A 40 8.44 -1.00 28.59
CA ARG A 40 9.40 -1.69 29.45
C ARG A 40 8.97 -3.12 29.80
N ALA A 41 7.70 -3.33 30.14
CA ALA A 41 7.17 -4.66 30.45
C ALA A 41 7.22 -5.60 29.24
N LEU A 42 6.98 -5.06 28.04
CA LEU A 42 7.07 -5.80 26.79
C LEU A 42 8.51 -6.00 26.30
N GLY A 43 9.49 -5.26 26.84
CA GLY A 43 10.89 -5.31 26.42
C GLY A 43 11.11 -4.73 25.02
N VAL A 44 10.33 -3.71 24.64
CA VAL A 44 10.32 -3.11 23.30
C VAL A 44 10.63 -1.62 23.34
N GLN A 45 11.07 -1.07 22.21
CA GLN A 45 11.30 0.37 22.08
C GLN A 45 9.97 1.11 21.96
N LEU A 46 9.76 2.14 22.78
CA LEU A 46 8.66 3.10 22.58
C LEU A 46 9.06 4.08 21.47
N VAL A 47 8.20 4.22 20.47
CA VAL A 47 8.29 5.24 19.44
C VAL A 47 7.12 6.21 19.61
N THR A 48 7.43 7.47 19.86
CA THR A 48 6.49 8.59 19.82
C THR A 48 6.65 9.28 18.48
N GLU A 49 5.60 9.33 17.67
CA GLU A 49 5.59 10.21 16.50
C GLU A 49 5.46 11.64 17.04
N ASP A 50 6.45 12.50 16.75
CA ASP A 50 6.50 13.86 17.28
C ASP A 50 5.22 14.65 16.94
N GLU A 51 4.60 15.25 17.95
CA GLU A 51 3.35 16.03 17.85
C GLU A 51 3.49 17.29 16.95
N GLU A 52 4.70 17.63 16.50
CA GLU A 52 5.02 18.84 15.71
C GLU A 52 5.22 18.60 14.19
N SER A 53 5.01 17.39 13.67
CA SER A 53 4.87 17.23 12.22
C SER A 53 3.47 17.68 11.80
N ASP A 54 3.34 18.93 11.34
CA ASP A 54 2.12 19.54 10.81
C ASP A 54 1.25 18.52 10.05
N LEU A 55 0.18 18.09 10.71
CA LEU A 55 -0.62 16.92 10.38
C LEU A 55 -1.56 17.09 9.16
N SER A 56 -1.31 18.08 8.31
CA SER A 56 -2.01 18.28 7.02
C SER A 56 -1.35 17.53 5.85
N GLU A 57 -0.16 16.95 6.01
CA GLU A 57 0.60 16.43 4.87
C GLU A 57 1.08 14.98 5.06
N SER A 58 0.11 14.07 5.16
CA SER A 58 0.19 12.62 4.88
C SER A 58 0.92 11.66 5.82
N LEU A 59 0.52 10.39 5.68
CA LEU A 59 1.38 9.25 5.96
C LEU A 59 2.33 9.07 4.77
N ALA A 60 3.15 10.09 4.53
CA ALA A 60 4.24 10.01 3.56
C ALA A 60 5.35 9.19 4.18
N PRO A 61 6.06 8.40 3.37
CA PRO A 61 7.40 7.98 3.72
C PRO A 61 8.33 9.21 3.66
N GLN A 62 8.17 10.17 4.58
CA GLN A 62 9.26 11.09 4.89
C GLN A 62 10.23 10.30 5.78
N ALA A 63 11.16 9.61 5.14
CA ALA A 63 12.28 8.92 5.81
C ALA A 63 11.92 7.85 6.86
N SER A 64 10.69 7.36 6.91
CA SER A 64 10.31 6.28 7.82
C SER A 64 10.81 4.96 7.26
N GLN A 65 11.92 4.47 7.80
CA GLN A 65 12.27 3.06 7.71
C GLN A 65 11.02 2.23 8.09
N PRO A 66 10.78 1.06 7.43
CA PRO A 66 9.73 0.14 7.89
C PRO A 66 9.85 -0.05 9.41
N ALA A 67 8.72 -0.26 10.09
CA ALA A 67 8.76 -0.42 11.53
C ALA A 67 9.81 -1.47 11.89
N GLN A 68 10.73 -1.10 12.78
CA GLN A 68 11.75 -2.04 13.20
C GLN A 68 11.09 -3.07 14.11
N ALA A 69 11.62 -4.28 14.10
CA ALA A 69 11.16 -5.33 14.99
C ALA A 69 11.26 -4.86 16.46
N GLY A 70 10.22 -5.11 17.26
CA GLY A 70 10.27 -4.77 18.69
C GLY A 70 9.95 -3.30 18.97
N GLN A 71 8.92 -2.75 18.32
CA GLN A 71 8.46 -1.38 18.53
C GLN A 71 7.04 -1.34 19.10
N LEU A 72 6.84 -0.50 20.11
CA LEU A 72 5.54 -0.04 20.56
C LEU A 72 5.35 1.40 20.07
N ARG A 73 4.30 1.67 19.31
CA ARG A 73 4.00 3.00 18.78
C ARG A 73 2.76 3.57 19.42
N ARG A 74 2.84 4.79 19.96
CA ARG A 74 1.63 5.53 20.37
C ARG A 74 0.83 5.92 19.13
N LEU A 75 -0.48 5.77 19.20
CA LEU A 75 -1.34 6.24 18.11
C LEU A 75 -1.46 7.76 18.14
N GLY A 76 -1.14 8.41 17.03
CA GLY A 76 -1.41 9.83 16.81
C GLY A 76 -2.86 10.11 16.40
N GLY A 77 -3.27 11.38 16.42
CA GLY A 77 -4.59 11.84 15.95
C GLY A 77 -5.48 12.53 16.98
N PHE A 78 -5.04 12.66 18.23
CA PHE A 78 -5.76 13.35 19.29
C PHE A 78 -5.00 14.61 19.73
N LYS A 79 -5.71 15.72 19.94
CA LYS A 79 -5.12 17.03 20.27
C LYS A 79 -4.69 17.18 21.75
N ASP A 80 -5.09 16.26 22.61
CA ASP A 80 -4.98 16.43 24.06
C ASP A 80 -3.85 15.60 24.69
N GLY A 81 -3.01 14.93 23.90
CA GLY A 81 -1.79 14.23 24.35
C GLY A 81 -1.99 13.03 25.31
N ARG A 82 -3.24 12.72 25.70
CA ARG A 82 -3.59 11.63 26.64
C ARG A 82 -3.93 10.31 25.94
N ASN A 83 -3.18 9.94 24.90
CA ASN A 83 -3.46 8.70 24.20
C ASN A 83 -2.90 7.52 24.99
N THR A 84 -3.81 6.72 25.53
CA THR A 84 -3.54 5.45 26.18
C THR A 84 -3.74 4.28 25.22
N GLU A 85 -3.56 4.53 23.93
CA GLU A 85 -3.74 3.59 22.84
C GLU A 85 -2.45 3.50 22.01
N CYS A 86 -2.03 2.27 21.71
CA CYS A 86 -0.79 2.01 21.00
C CYS A 86 -0.88 0.75 20.15
N VAL A 87 0.05 0.62 19.20
CA VAL A 87 0.19 -0.56 18.35
C VAL A 87 1.58 -1.16 18.55
N LEU A 88 1.59 -2.46 18.79
CA LEU A 88 2.78 -3.28 18.98
C LEU A 88 3.14 -3.96 17.66
N PHE A 89 4.41 -3.86 17.27
CA PHE A 89 5.01 -4.55 16.12
C PHE A 89 6.15 -5.46 16.58
N LEU A 90 5.98 -6.77 16.44
CA LEU A 90 7.01 -7.78 16.73
C LEU A 90 7.33 -8.56 15.45
N ALA A 91 8.58 -8.56 15.00
CA ALA A 91 9.03 -9.53 13.99
C ALA A 91 9.40 -10.82 14.71
N GLY A 92 9.23 -11.97 14.03
CA GLY A 92 9.34 -13.31 14.60
C GLY A 92 10.69 -13.73 15.21
N GLN A 93 11.07 -13.09 16.31
CA GLN A 93 11.75 -13.75 17.42
C GLN A 93 10.68 -14.14 18.42
N ARG A 94 10.78 -15.39 18.91
CA ARG A 94 10.02 -15.85 20.07
C ARG A 94 10.02 -14.73 21.11
N ILE A 95 8.84 -14.42 21.64
CA ILE A 95 8.72 -13.70 22.90
C ILE A 95 9.54 -14.51 23.90
N ALA A 96 10.80 -14.14 24.08
CA ALA A 96 11.72 -14.91 24.91
C ALA A 96 11.18 -14.85 26.33
N GLU A 97 10.72 -15.99 26.83
CA GLU A 97 10.68 -16.24 28.26
C GLU A 97 12.13 -16.13 28.74
N GLY A 98 12.35 -15.35 29.80
CA GLY A 98 13.68 -15.17 30.33
C GLY A 98 14.31 -16.51 30.69
N GLY A 99 15.55 -16.72 30.26
CA GLY A 99 16.42 -17.77 30.78
C GLY A 99 16.73 -18.90 29.80
N GLU A 100 17.95 -18.81 29.26
CA GLU A 100 18.79 -19.92 28.79
C GLU A 100 18.38 -20.73 27.54
N SER A 101 19.43 -20.95 26.74
CA SER A 101 19.45 -21.58 25.43
C SER A 101 19.09 -23.07 25.51
N ALA A 102 18.11 -23.49 24.71
CA ALA A 102 18.06 -24.85 24.19
C ALA A 102 17.45 -24.84 22.79
N ALA A 103 18.32 -24.91 21.80
CA ALA A 103 17.99 -25.29 20.45
C ALA A 103 17.36 -26.69 20.44
N GLN A 104 16.05 -26.76 20.26
CA GLN A 104 15.40 -27.94 19.71
C GLN A 104 14.50 -27.52 18.54
N SER A 105 14.90 -28.06 17.41
CA SER A 105 14.51 -27.88 16.02
C SER A 105 13.01 -28.06 15.76
N MET A 106 12.42 -27.02 15.16
CA MET A 106 11.28 -27.09 14.26
C MET A 106 11.72 -26.53 12.89
N PRO A 107 11.15 -26.98 11.77
CA PRO A 107 11.67 -26.70 10.44
C PRO A 107 11.65 -25.21 10.12
N GLU A 108 12.68 -24.75 9.41
CA GLU A 108 12.91 -23.37 8.97
C GLU A 108 11.70 -22.80 8.21
N GLY A 109 10.75 -22.21 8.93
CA GLY A 109 9.69 -21.36 8.40
C GLY A 109 9.92 -19.94 8.89
N LYS A 110 10.25 -19.01 7.98
CA LYS A 110 10.42 -17.58 8.25
C LYS A 110 9.27 -17.07 9.14
N ALA A 111 9.59 -16.68 10.37
CA ALA A 111 8.59 -16.28 11.36
C ALA A 111 7.93 -14.94 10.96
N GLY A 112 6.58 -14.92 10.95
CA GLY A 112 5.78 -13.76 10.56
C GLY A 112 5.85 -12.60 11.55
N TRP A 113 5.23 -11.47 11.20
CA TRP A 113 5.01 -10.35 12.11
C TRP A 113 3.82 -10.64 13.03
N THR A 114 3.97 -10.37 14.32
CA THR A 114 2.86 -10.27 15.29
C THR A 114 2.50 -8.80 15.48
N ARG A 115 1.21 -8.48 15.40
CA ARG A 115 0.68 -7.12 15.50
C ARG A 115 -0.48 -7.07 16.48
N ALA A 116 -0.45 -6.13 17.43
CA ALA A 116 -1.51 -5.99 18.41
C ALA A 116 -1.82 -4.52 18.70
N PHE A 117 -3.10 -4.21 18.86
CA PHE A 117 -3.60 -2.98 19.43
C PHE A 117 -3.67 -3.15 20.95
N LEU A 118 -3.18 -2.14 21.66
CA LEU A 118 -3.11 -2.11 23.12
C LEU A 118 -3.82 -0.85 23.59
N ALA A 119 -4.76 -0.99 24.51
CA ALA A 119 -5.54 0.12 25.02
C ALA A 119 -5.82 -0.01 26.52
N TRP A 120 -5.79 1.10 27.24
CA TRP A 120 -6.18 1.16 28.65
C TRP A 120 -7.70 1.28 28.78
N ASP A 121 -8.36 0.35 29.47
CA ASP A 121 -9.82 0.35 29.63
C ASP A 121 -10.34 1.10 30.87
N GLY A 122 -9.44 1.75 31.61
CA GLY A 122 -9.73 2.37 32.90
C GLY A 122 -9.23 1.57 34.10
N GLU A 123 -9.09 0.25 33.95
CA GLU A 123 -8.65 -0.66 35.02
C GLU A 123 -7.39 -1.45 34.66
N ARG A 124 -7.24 -1.82 33.39
CA ARG A 124 -6.12 -2.61 32.88
C ARG A 124 -5.83 -2.34 31.41
N TRP A 125 -4.66 -2.77 30.97
CA TRP A 125 -4.35 -2.87 29.55
C TRP A 125 -5.10 -4.03 28.91
N ARG A 126 -5.69 -3.76 27.74
CA ARG A 126 -6.35 -4.73 26.86
C ARG A 126 -5.49 -4.98 25.64
N VAL A 127 -5.49 -6.23 25.19
CA VAL A 127 -4.82 -6.65 23.96
C VAL A 127 -5.89 -7.02 22.94
N SER A 128 -5.79 -6.44 21.75
CA SER A 128 -6.59 -6.83 20.59
C SER A 128 -5.66 -7.17 19.43
N PRO A 129 -5.67 -8.41 18.92
CA PRO A 129 -4.82 -8.77 17.78
C PRO A 129 -5.22 -7.97 16.53
N LEU A 130 -4.22 -7.59 15.72
CA LEU A 130 -4.39 -6.87 14.44
C LEU A 130 -4.02 -7.74 13.24
N ASP A 131 -4.15 -9.05 13.41
CA ASP A 131 -3.89 -10.04 12.38
C ASP A 131 -5.17 -10.31 11.55
N PRO A 132 -5.05 -10.60 10.24
CA PRO A 132 -4.23 -11.73 9.78
C PRO A 132 -3.23 -11.34 8.68
N PRO A 133 -2.46 -12.31 8.18
CA PRO A 133 -2.38 -12.44 6.74
C PRO A 133 -3.27 -13.62 6.32
N PRO A 134 -4.48 -13.39 5.79
CA PRO A 134 -5.28 -14.44 5.18
C PRO A 134 -4.74 -14.81 3.80
N SER A 135 -4.94 -16.09 3.48
CA SER A 135 -4.40 -16.87 2.37
C SER A 135 -4.80 -16.34 0.99
N GLY A 136 -4.02 -15.41 0.45
CA GLY A 136 -4.20 -14.85 -0.90
C GLY A 136 -2.96 -14.99 -1.78
N GLN A 137 -2.35 -16.17 -1.82
CA GLN A 137 -1.47 -16.57 -2.94
C GLN A 137 -1.27 -18.09 -2.91
N GLY A 138 -2.16 -18.80 -3.63
CA GLY A 138 -1.84 -20.09 -4.26
C GLY A 138 -0.99 -19.92 -5.52
N GLY A 139 -0.24 -18.82 -5.63
CA GLY A 139 0.85 -18.64 -6.59
C GLY A 139 2.18 -18.71 -5.84
N PRO A 140 3.28 -19.07 -6.52
CA PRO A 140 4.59 -19.10 -5.88
C PRO A 140 4.88 -17.70 -5.31
N ARG A 141 4.86 -17.58 -3.97
CA ARG A 141 5.35 -16.41 -3.27
C ARG A 141 6.72 -16.10 -3.84
N SER A 142 6.88 -14.93 -4.43
CA SER A 142 8.22 -14.45 -4.76
C SER A 142 8.98 -14.37 -3.43
N PRO A 143 10.08 -15.12 -3.25
CA PRO A 143 10.76 -15.28 -1.96
C PRO A 143 11.33 -13.97 -1.38
N ASN A 144 11.22 -12.87 -2.13
CA ASN A 144 11.75 -11.54 -1.85
C ASN A 144 10.67 -10.48 -1.54
N SER A 145 9.37 -10.81 -1.52
CA SER A 145 8.33 -9.85 -1.14
C SER A 145 8.17 -9.80 0.38
N GLU A 146 8.86 -8.85 1.00
CA GLU A 146 8.75 -8.58 2.43
C GLU A 146 7.66 -7.53 2.65
N ILE A 147 6.54 -7.96 3.24
CA ILE A 147 5.51 -7.05 3.74
C ILE A 147 5.85 -6.74 5.19
N ALA A 148 6.08 -5.47 5.49
CA ALA A 148 6.39 -4.99 6.83
C ALA A 148 5.36 -3.94 7.27
N PRO A 149 4.99 -3.88 8.56
CA PRO A 149 4.22 -2.76 9.07
C PRO A 149 5.04 -1.46 8.94
N LEU A 150 4.37 -0.38 8.55
CA LEU A 150 4.97 0.95 8.46
C LEU A 150 4.58 1.82 9.65
N GLY A 151 3.30 1.77 10.04
CA GLY A 151 2.75 2.56 11.15
C GLY A 151 1.24 2.42 11.25
N ALA A 152 0.64 3.02 12.27
CA ALA A 152 -0.80 3.04 12.48
C ALA A 152 -1.26 4.39 13.03
N ARG A 153 -2.48 4.81 12.71
CA ARG A 153 -3.03 6.11 13.11
C ARG A 153 -4.55 6.07 13.26
N ILE A 154 -5.10 6.85 14.20
CA ILE A 154 -6.54 7.13 14.27
C ILE A 154 -6.90 8.18 13.23
N ILE A 155 -7.79 7.82 12.31
CA ILE A 155 -8.23 8.65 11.19
C ILE A 155 -9.63 9.27 11.41
N SER A 156 -10.40 8.73 12.36
CA SER A 156 -11.69 9.29 12.78
C SER A 156 -11.99 8.85 14.20
N ALA A 157 -12.54 9.75 15.02
CA ALA A 157 -12.95 9.47 16.39
C ALA A 157 -14.27 10.20 16.68
N SER A 158 -15.25 9.47 17.22
CA SER A 158 -16.57 9.97 17.58
C SER A 158 -17.07 9.32 18.86
N GLY A 159 -16.77 9.95 20.01
CA GLY A 159 -17.04 9.34 21.31
C GLY A 159 -16.08 8.19 21.56
N GLU A 160 -16.63 7.00 21.85
CA GLU A 160 -15.85 5.77 22.06
C GLU A 160 -15.56 5.01 20.76
N ASP A 161 -16.25 5.36 19.67
CA ASP A 161 -16.05 4.74 18.37
C ASP A 161 -14.87 5.43 17.64
N GLN A 162 -13.90 4.64 17.21
CA GLN A 162 -12.76 5.15 16.46
C GLN A 162 -12.48 4.28 15.24
N ILE A 163 -11.86 4.89 14.24
CA ILE A 163 -11.36 4.21 13.05
C ILE A 163 -9.85 4.37 13.02
N MET A 164 -9.15 3.25 13.01
CA MET A 164 -7.70 3.18 12.89
C MET A 164 -7.33 2.66 11.50
N VAL A 165 -6.24 3.18 10.96
CA VAL A 165 -5.57 2.60 9.79
C VAL A 165 -4.21 2.05 10.20
N LEU A 166 -3.94 0.81 9.81
CA LEU A 166 -2.61 0.20 9.81
C LEU A 166 -2.07 0.24 8.39
N LEU A 167 -0.90 0.84 8.18
CA LEU A 167 -0.22 0.85 6.89
C LEU A 167 0.83 -0.26 6.83
N LEU A 168 0.77 -1.05 5.76
CA LEU A 168 1.78 -2.03 5.40
C LEU A 168 2.57 -1.55 4.19
N TYR A 169 3.85 -1.91 4.13
CA TYR A 169 4.75 -1.59 3.04
C TYR A 169 5.30 -2.88 2.42
N ALA A 170 5.18 -3.00 1.10
CA ALA A 170 5.71 -4.13 0.36
C ALA A 170 7.01 -3.76 -0.37
N ALA A 171 8.13 -4.34 0.08
CA ALA A 171 9.40 -4.30 -0.64
C ALA A 171 9.51 -5.52 -1.58
N PRO A 172 10.14 -5.40 -2.77
CA PRO A 172 10.72 -4.20 -3.37
C PRO A 172 9.72 -3.40 -4.24
N ALA A 173 8.43 -3.71 -4.18
CA ALA A 173 7.40 -3.03 -4.98
C ALA A 173 7.25 -1.54 -4.62
N ARG A 174 7.69 -1.13 -3.42
CA ARG A 174 7.52 0.22 -2.88
C ARG A 174 6.06 0.66 -2.86
N ALA A 175 5.18 -0.29 -2.53
CA ALA A 175 3.75 -0.13 -2.55
C ALA A 175 3.21 -0.12 -1.11
N LEU A 176 2.21 0.72 -0.86
CA LEU A 176 1.52 0.81 0.43
C LEU A 176 0.19 0.08 0.39
N TYR A 177 -0.11 -0.64 1.46
CA TYR A 177 -1.35 -1.41 1.64
C TYR A 177 -1.99 -1.04 2.98
N PRO A 178 -3.03 -0.18 2.98
CA PRO A 178 -3.79 0.13 4.19
C PRO A 178 -4.71 -1.02 4.63
N MET A 179 -4.82 -1.22 5.93
CA MET A 179 -5.86 -2.02 6.57
C MET A 179 -6.63 -1.12 7.53
N VAL A 180 -7.96 -1.18 7.51
CA VAL A 180 -8.83 -0.31 8.32
C VAL A 180 -9.48 -1.14 9.41
N TYR A 181 -9.38 -0.65 10.64
CA TYR A 181 -9.94 -1.25 11.83
C TYR A 181 -10.96 -0.31 12.46
N GLU A 182 -12.08 -0.88 12.89
CA GLU A 182 -13.01 -0.22 13.79
C GLU A 182 -12.62 -0.57 15.24
N ILE A 183 -12.49 0.44 16.09
CA ILE A 183 -12.20 0.29 17.51
C ILE A 183 -13.47 0.58 18.29
N LYS A 184 -13.91 -0.40 19.08
CA LYS A 184 -15.06 -0.31 19.98
C LYS A 184 -14.73 -0.98 21.30
N GLY A 185 -14.97 -0.30 22.40
CA GLY A 185 -14.73 -0.85 23.75
C GLY A 185 -13.31 -1.38 23.93
N HIS A 186 -12.31 -0.66 23.42
CA HIS A 186 -10.88 -1.01 23.50
C HIS A 186 -10.46 -2.25 22.69
N ALA A 187 -11.33 -2.74 21.79
CA ALA A 187 -11.03 -3.83 20.87
C ALA A 187 -11.05 -3.34 19.42
N ALA A 188 -10.05 -3.76 18.63
CA ALA A 188 -9.92 -3.43 17.21
C ALA A 188 -10.44 -4.60 16.35
N SER A 189 -11.33 -4.31 15.42
CA SER A 189 -11.90 -5.27 14.46
C SER A 189 -11.60 -4.85 13.03
N LEU A 190 -11.03 -5.74 12.23
CA LEU A 190 -10.74 -5.48 10.81
C LEU A 190 -12.06 -5.27 10.05
N VAL A 191 -12.22 -4.11 9.41
CA VAL A 191 -13.41 -3.79 8.60
C VAL A 191 -13.09 -3.71 7.11
N TRP A 192 -11.83 -3.47 6.73
CA TRP A 192 -11.41 -3.48 5.33
C TRP A 192 -9.92 -3.79 5.18
N ASP A 193 -9.60 -4.66 4.23
CA ASP A 193 -8.24 -5.07 3.87
C ASP A 193 -7.97 -4.71 2.41
N SER A 194 -7.01 -3.81 2.17
CA SER A 194 -6.64 -3.41 0.81
C SER A 194 -6.01 -4.52 -0.03
N MET A 195 -5.46 -5.57 0.61
CA MET A 195 -4.83 -6.72 -0.05
C MET A 195 -5.81 -7.85 -0.34
N SER A 196 -7.07 -7.75 0.12
CA SER A 196 -8.10 -8.72 -0.20
C SER A 196 -8.35 -8.77 -1.71
N GLU A 197 -8.64 -9.94 -2.27
CA GLU A 197 -9.00 -10.12 -3.69
C GLU A 197 -10.27 -9.33 -4.06
N ASP A 198 -11.16 -9.11 -3.09
CA ASP A 198 -12.39 -8.32 -3.28
C ASP A 198 -12.16 -6.80 -3.18
N SER A 199 -10.94 -6.39 -2.80
CA SER A 199 -10.57 -4.98 -2.69
C SER A 199 -10.43 -4.36 -4.08
N ARG A 200 -10.97 -3.14 -4.24
CA ARG A 200 -10.79 -2.32 -5.44
C ARG A 200 -9.59 -1.36 -5.34
N TYR A 201 -8.80 -1.48 -4.28
CA TYR A 201 -7.64 -0.63 -4.08
C TYR A 201 -6.51 -1.01 -5.02
N GLN A 202 -5.93 0.00 -5.68
CA GLN A 202 -4.74 -0.13 -6.52
C GLN A 202 -3.58 0.59 -5.85
N ALA A 203 -2.56 -0.16 -5.44
CA ALA A 203 -1.36 0.40 -4.86
C ALA A 203 -0.47 1.00 -5.95
N LEU A 204 -0.02 2.24 -5.74
CA LEU A 204 0.87 2.95 -6.67
C LEU A 204 2.33 2.80 -6.23
N THR A 205 3.24 2.68 -7.21
CA THR A 205 4.68 2.54 -6.93
C THR A 205 5.24 3.83 -6.35
N GLY A 206 6.00 3.72 -5.25
CA GLY A 206 6.52 4.88 -4.52
C GLY A 206 5.40 5.73 -3.91
N GLY A 207 4.24 5.12 -3.67
CA GLY A 207 3.03 5.84 -3.33
C GLY A 207 2.98 6.39 -1.91
N ARG A 208 2.01 7.28 -1.70
CA ARG A 208 1.71 7.99 -0.45
C ARG A 208 0.21 7.86 -0.16
N ILE A 209 -0.14 7.73 1.11
CA ILE A 209 -1.53 7.63 1.56
C ILE A 209 -1.86 8.82 2.47
N GLU A 210 -2.95 9.50 2.15
CA GLU A 210 -3.48 10.61 2.93
C GLU A 210 -4.95 10.36 3.25
N PHE A 211 -5.44 10.99 4.31
CA PHE A 211 -6.85 11.00 4.66
C PHE A 211 -7.31 12.45 4.69
N GLU A 212 -8.34 12.77 3.92
CA GLU A 212 -8.96 14.10 3.91
C GLU A 212 -9.57 14.41 5.28
N GLU A 213 -9.67 15.69 5.65
CA GLU A 213 -10.37 16.06 6.89
C GLU A 213 -11.84 15.62 6.82
N ALA A 214 -12.24 14.71 7.71
CA ALA A 214 -13.62 14.29 7.81
C ALA A 214 -14.47 15.33 8.54
N LYS A 215 -15.73 15.47 8.11
CA LYS A 215 -16.77 16.04 8.99
C LYS A 215 -16.91 15.14 10.22
N ARG A 216 -17.20 15.73 11.39
CA ARG A 216 -17.35 15.00 12.66
C ARG A 216 -18.27 13.79 12.50
N GLY A 217 -17.77 12.60 12.85
CA GLY A 217 -18.52 11.33 12.78
C GLY A 217 -18.54 10.65 11.40
N ALA A 218 -17.81 11.16 10.41
CA ALA A 218 -17.64 10.49 9.12
C ALA A 218 -16.28 9.79 9.02
N VAL A 219 -16.22 8.74 8.20
CA VAL A 219 -14.96 8.14 7.78
C VAL A 219 -14.37 9.04 6.67
N PRO A 220 -13.13 9.51 6.80
CA PRO A 220 -12.51 10.39 5.81
C PRO A 220 -12.35 9.70 4.45
N ALA A 221 -12.28 10.49 3.39
CA ALA A 221 -11.82 9.97 2.10
C ALA A 221 -10.32 9.66 2.19
N MET A 222 -9.90 8.59 1.52
CA MET A 222 -8.49 8.21 1.41
C MET A 222 -7.96 8.67 0.06
N VAL A 223 -6.83 9.36 0.04
CA VAL A 223 -6.14 9.76 -1.19
C VAL A 223 -4.89 8.92 -1.32
N ALA A 224 -4.80 8.13 -2.39
CA ALA A 224 -3.59 7.41 -2.75
C ALA A 224 -2.93 8.11 -3.93
N SER A 225 -1.67 8.48 -3.78
CA SER A 225 -0.86 9.05 -4.85
C SER A 225 0.38 8.22 -5.10
N GLY A 226 0.98 8.34 -6.28
CA GLY A 226 2.22 7.65 -6.64
C GLY A 226 2.37 7.49 -8.14
N LYS A 227 3.42 6.80 -8.56
CA LYS A 227 3.69 6.59 -9.98
C LYS A 227 2.64 5.65 -10.58
N ALA A 228 2.01 6.09 -11.67
CA ALA A 228 1.06 5.29 -12.42
C ALA A 228 1.76 4.10 -13.09
N ASP A 229 1.09 2.95 -13.08
CA ASP A 229 1.41 1.81 -13.92
C ASP A 229 0.14 1.42 -14.68
N PRO A 230 -0.11 2.04 -15.84
CA PRO A 230 -1.37 1.88 -16.54
C PRO A 230 -1.46 0.58 -17.36
N GLY A 231 -0.43 -0.29 -17.32
CA GLY A 231 -0.44 -1.60 -17.98
C GLY A 231 -0.19 -1.59 -19.49
N LEU A 232 -0.46 -0.50 -20.21
CA LEU A 232 -0.12 -0.37 -21.64
C LEU A 232 1.30 0.18 -21.88
N LEU A 233 1.80 0.98 -20.94
CA LEU A 233 3.14 1.56 -20.98
C LEU A 233 3.78 1.41 -19.59
N VAL A 234 4.76 0.51 -19.50
CA VAL A 234 5.45 0.17 -18.26
C VAL A 234 6.65 1.10 -18.07
N PHE A 235 6.72 1.74 -16.91
CA PHE A 235 7.84 2.59 -16.53
C PHE A 235 8.74 1.87 -15.54
N GLY A 236 10.06 1.99 -15.71
CA GLY A 236 11.02 1.45 -14.73
C GLY A 236 10.77 2.03 -13.34
N ARG A 237 10.79 1.20 -12.29
CA ARG A 237 10.45 1.60 -10.91
C ARG A 237 11.33 2.72 -10.36
N ASP A 238 12.62 2.69 -10.69
CA ASP A 238 13.62 3.69 -10.28
C ASP A 238 13.94 4.71 -11.39
N GLY A 239 13.22 4.64 -12.51
CA GLY A 239 13.43 5.53 -13.65
C GLY A 239 12.75 6.90 -13.45
N ALA A 240 13.36 7.94 -14.01
CA ALA A 240 12.81 9.30 -14.04
C ALA A 240 11.57 9.43 -14.95
N ARG A 241 11.31 8.46 -15.83
CA ARG A 241 10.16 8.38 -16.74
C ARG A 241 8.90 7.93 -16.01
N GLY A 242 7.74 8.41 -16.42
CA GLY A 242 6.41 8.08 -15.89
C GLY A 242 5.62 9.32 -15.49
N PHE A 243 4.39 9.11 -15.04
CA PHE A 243 3.51 10.19 -14.56
C PHE A 243 2.86 9.78 -13.24
N GLN A 244 2.53 10.79 -12.43
CA GLN A 244 1.87 10.58 -11.15
C GLN A 244 0.37 10.35 -11.37
N ALA A 245 -0.19 9.44 -10.58
CA ALA A 245 -1.62 9.29 -10.40
C ALA A 245 -2.00 9.71 -8.97
N ARG A 246 -3.19 10.29 -8.84
CA ARG A 246 -3.84 10.59 -7.58
C ARG A 246 -5.26 10.04 -7.63
N THR A 247 -5.53 9.02 -6.82
CA THR A 247 -6.86 8.41 -6.71
C THR A 247 -7.48 8.71 -5.36
N THR A 248 -8.65 9.34 -5.37
CA THR A 248 -9.49 9.53 -4.19
C THR A 248 -10.43 8.34 -4.04
N TYR A 249 -10.39 7.69 -2.89
CA TYR A 249 -11.27 6.61 -2.48
C TYR A 249 -12.25 7.09 -1.43
N ARG A 250 -13.52 6.70 -1.57
CA ARG A 250 -14.58 7.03 -0.61
C ARG A 250 -15.01 5.79 0.15
N TRP A 251 -15.23 5.96 1.46
CA TRP A 251 -15.83 4.93 2.29
C TRP A 251 -17.32 4.80 1.99
N ILE A 252 -17.79 3.57 1.72
CA ILE A 252 -19.22 3.28 1.44
C ILE A 252 -19.90 2.42 2.52
N GLY A 253 -19.29 2.32 3.71
CA GLY A 253 -19.84 1.60 4.85
C GLY A 253 -19.06 0.33 5.22
N ASN A 254 -18.42 -0.31 4.25
CA ASN A 254 -17.64 -1.55 4.46
C ASN A 254 -16.34 -1.63 3.64
N GLN A 255 -16.09 -0.67 2.74
CA GLN A 255 -14.88 -0.64 1.93
C GLN A 255 -14.62 0.76 1.39
N TYR A 256 -13.37 0.99 0.98
CA TYR A 256 -12.97 2.12 0.16
C TYR A 256 -13.14 1.79 -1.32
N VAL A 257 -13.89 2.62 -2.06
CA VAL A 257 -14.07 2.48 -3.51
C VAL A 257 -13.47 3.68 -4.24
N PRO A 258 -12.82 3.48 -5.40
CA PRO A 258 -12.27 4.59 -6.17
C PRO A 258 -13.42 5.49 -6.65
N ALA A 259 -13.29 6.80 -6.40
CA ALA A 259 -14.25 7.81 -6.82
C ALA A 259 -13.75 8.63 -8.00
N THR A 260 -12.49 9.07 -7.94
CA THR A 260 -11.84 9.87 -8.99
C THR A 260 -10.36 9.51 -9.06
N THR A 261 -9.83 9.42 -10.28
CA THR A 261 -8.39 9.28 -10.54
C THR A 261 -7.95 10.41 -11.46
N GLU A 262 -6.95 11.15 -11.02
CA GLU A 262 -6.33 12.24 -11.74
C GLU A 262 -4.90 11.85 -12.09
N TYR A 263 -4.45 12.26 -13.28
CA TYR A 263 -3.09 12.03 -13.74
C TYR A 263 -2.38 13.37 -13.93
N GLU A 264 -1.12 13.44 -13.50
CA GLU A 264 -0.29 14.61 -13.74
C GLU A 264 0.04 14.71 -15.23
N ALA A 265 -0.31 15.85 -15.83
CA ALA A 265 -0.07 16.07 -17.25
C ALA A 265 1.40 16.37 -17.52
N ASN A 266 2.12 15.38 -18.03
CA ASN A 266 3.48 15.52 -18.56
C ASN A 266 3.62 14.81 -19.94
N GLU A 267 4.81 14.80 -20.51
CA GLU A 267 5.09 14.18 -21.81
C GLU A 267 4.79 12.68 -21.84
N ASP A 268 5.09 11.96 -20.74
CA ASP A 268 4.81 10.53 -20.63
C ASP A 268 3.32 10.23 -20.50
N PHE A 269 2.57 11.12 -19.85
CA PHE A 269 1.11 11.06 -19.82
C PHE A 269 0.51 11.29 -21.21
N ARG A 270 0.97 12.29 -21.97
CA ARG A 270 0.50 12.53 -23.35
C ARG A 270 0.80 11.36 -24.28
N LEU A 271 1.99 10.76 -24.13
CA LEU A 271 2.35 9.56 -24.89
C LEU A 271 1.44 8.40 -24.55
N TYR A 272 1.17 8.18 -23.26
CA TYR A 272 0.22 7.18 -22.80
C TYR A 272 -1.19 7.42 -23.37
N GLU A 273 -1.69 8.66 -23.35
CA GLU A 273 -2.98 9.01 -23.96
C GLU A 273 -3.01 8.70 -25.46
N PHE A 274 -1.92 8.99 -26.18
CA PHE A 274 -1.80 8.70 -27.61
C PHE A 274 -1.86 7.18 -27.87
N ILE A 275 -1.04 6.40 -27.18
CA ILE A 275 -1.01 4.93 -27.32
C ILE A 275 -2.36 4.33 -26.93
N SER A 276 -2.97 4.78 -25.83
CA SER A 276 -4.28 4.33 -25.37
C SER A 276 -5.37 4.64 -26.40
N ALA A 277 -5.34 5.82 -27.02
CA ALA A 277 -6.28 6.19 -28.07
C ALA A 277 -6.11 5.32 -29.32
N LEU A 278 -4.89 4.94 -29.69
CA LEU A 278 -4.65 4.00 -30.79
C LEU A 278 -5.18 2.59 -30.47
N HIS A 279 -4.88 2.08 -29.27
CA HIS A 279 -5.34 0.79 -28.80
C HIS A 279 -6.87 0.68 -28.74
N LEU A 280 -7.56 1.76 -28.35
CA LEU A 280 -9.02 1.86 -28.37
C LEU A 280 -9.61 2.17 -29.75
N HIS A 281 -8.79 2.17 -30.81
CA HIS A 281 -9.16 2.58 -32.17
C HIS A 281 -9.81 3.97 -32.26
N ASN A 282 -9.54 4.85 -31.30
CA ASN A 282 -10.03 6.23 -31.28
C ASN A 282 -9.06 7.15 -32.04
N TYR A 283 -8.99 6.96 -33.36
CA TYR A 283 -8.10 7.71 -34.24
C TYR A 283 -8.29 9.22 -34.17
N LYS A 284 -9.51 9.70 -33.87
CA LYS A 284 -9.78 11.14 -33.74
C LYS A 284 -9.05 11.72 -32.53
N ALA A 285 -9.07 11.03 -31.38
CA ALA A 285 -8.36 11.46 -30.18
C ALA A 285 -6.85 11.39 -30.40
N ALA A 286 -6.33 10.27 -30.93
CA ALA A 286 -4.91 10.12 -31.23
C ALA A 286 -4.40 11.20 -32.20
N TYR A 287 -5.16 11.50 -33.26
CA TYR A 287 -4.84 12.55 -34.23
C TYR A 287 -4.77 13.95 -33.60
N ALA A 288 -5.58 14.22 -32.58
CA ALA A 288 -5.59 15.51 -31.88
C ALA A 288 -4.40 15.68 -30.91
N LEU A 289 -3.71 14.60 -30.55
CA LEU A 289 -2.58 14.60 -29.61
C LEU A 289 -1.21 14.79 -30.29
N VAL A 290 -1.17 14.78 -31.63
CA VAL A 290 0.06 14.92 -32.41
C VAL A 290 0.02 16.15 -33.31
N ASP A 291 1.16 16.55 -33.85
CA ASP A 291 1.24 17.43 -35.02
C ASP A 291 1.05 16.58 -36.29
N PRO A 292 -0.11 16.64 -36.97
CA PRO A 292 -0.40 15.70 -38.04
C PRO A 292 0.50 15.87 -39.26
N ALA A 293 0.94 17.09 -39.56
CA ALA A 293 1.81 17.36 -40.71
C ALA A 293 3.21 16.75 -40.48
N LYS A 294 3.74 16.91 -39.26
CA LYS A 294 5.02 16.30 -38.88
C LYS A 294 4.94 14.79 -38.78
N PHE A 295 3.87 14.27 -38.16
CA PHE A 295 3.68 12.82 -37.97
C PHE A 295 3.56 12.09 -39.30
N LEU A 296 2.69 12.59 -40.20
CA LEU A 296 2.45 11.98 -41.52
C LEU A 296 3.46 12.39 -42.59
N ARG A 297 4.37 13.33 -42.26
CA ARG A 297 5.37 13.90 -43.19
C ARG A 297 4.72 14.40 -44.49
N THR A 298 3.65 15.17 -44.34
CA THR A 298 2.85 15.68 -45.47
C THR A 298 2.30 17.07 -45.18
N ASP A 299 2.18 17.89 -46.22
CA ASP A 299 1.62 19.25 -46.11
C ASP A 299 0.09 19.27 -46.09
N LYS A 300 -0.55 18.12 -46.34
CA LYS A 300 -2.02 17.96 -46.35
C LYS A 300 -2.47 16.83 -45.43
N PRO A 301 -2.22 16.93 -44.11
CA PRO A 301 -2.62 15.89 -43.19
C PRO A 301 -4.15 15.80 -43.10
N SER A 302 -4.66 14.59 -43.02
CA SER A 302 -6.08 14.34 -42.77
C SER A 302 -6.26 13.12 -41.87
N LEU A 303 -7.41 13.06 -41.19
CA LEU A 303 -7.74 11.94 -40.31
C LEU A 303 -7.78 10.60 -41.06
N ASP A 304 -8.26 10.59 -42.30
CA ASP A 304 -8.31 9.37 -43.11
C ASP A 304 -6.91 8.87 -43.46
N VAL A 305 -6.00 9.78 -43.88
CA VAL A 305 -4.59 9.42 -44.14
C VAL A 305 -3.90 8.93 -42.87
N PHE A 306 -4.19 9.54 -41.72
CA PHE A 306 -3.67 9.09 -40.43
C PHE A 306 -4.13 7.68 -40.08
N ARG A 307 -5.44 7.41 -40.13
CA ARG A 307 -6.01 6.08 -39.86
C ARG A 307 -5.38 5.03 -40.77
N ASP A 308 -5.33 5.30 -42.07
CA ASP A 308 -4.74 4.40 -43.05
C ASP A 308 -3.26 4.11 -42.78
N THR A 309 -2.51 5.12 -42.36
CA THR A 309 -1.08 4.98 -42.04
C THR A 309 -0.89 4.09 -40.81
N VAL A 310 -1.64 4.37 -39.74
CA VAL A 310 -1.56 3.58 -38.50
C VAL A 310 -1.92 2.11 -38.77
N GLN A 311 -3.02 1.85 -39.47
CA GLN A 311 -3.47 0.49 -39.76
C GLN A 311 -2.50 -0.31 -40.63
N LYS A 312 -1.76 0.35 -41.53
CA LYS A 312 -0.84 -0.33 -42.46
C LYS A 312 0.56 -0.51 -41.90
N SER A 313 0.98 0.35 -40.97
CA SER A 313 2.40 0.45 -40.61
C SER A 313 2.68 0.38 -39.11
N TRP A 314 1.65 0.47 -38.26
CA TRP A 314 1.75 0.59 -36.79
C TRP A 314 0.78 -0.38 -36.11
N SER A 315 0.69 -1.62 -36.60
CA SER A 315 -0.23 -2.64 -36.08
C SER A 315 0.03 -2.98 -34.62
N GLU A 316 1.26 -2.86 -34.17
CA GLU A 316 1.70 -3.10 -32.79
C GLU A 316 1.02 -2.18 -31.77
N PHE A 317 0.57 -0.99 -32.17
CA PHE A 317 -0.20 -0.06 -31.32
C PHE A 317 -1.71 -0.33 -31.32
N LEU A 318 -2.18 -1.21 -32.22
CA LEU A 318 -3.57 -1.63 -32.32
C LEU A 318 -3.82 -2.96 -31.61
N ASP A 319 -2.77 -3.76 -31.43
CA ASP A 319 -2.81 -5.03 -30.70
C ASP A 319 -2.69 -4.82 -29.17
N ASP A 320 -2.95 -5.88 -28.39
CA ASP A 320 -2.76 -5.93 -26.92
C ASP A 320 -1.28 -6.01 -26.52
N ARG A 321 -0.44 -5.16 -27.11
CA ARG A 321 1.00 -5.09 -26.83
C ARG A 321 1.28 -4.14 -25.68
N ILE A 322 2.24 -4.53 -24.83
CA ILE A 322 2.70 -3.74 -23.70
C ILE A 322 4.07 -3.17 -24.04
N PHE A 323 4.17 -1.84 -23.99
CA PHE A 323 5.42 -1.13 -24.27
C PHE A 323 6.16 -0.83 -22.97
N ALA A 324 7.49 -0.79 -23.02
CA ALA A 324 8.33 -0.36 -21.90
C ALA A 324 8.99 0.99 -22.22
N ALA A 325 8.93 1.95 -21.29
CA ALA A 325 9.68 3.19 -21.47
C ALA A 325 11.19 2.90 -21.51
N SER A 326 11.90 3.43 -22.51
CA SER A 326 13.35 3.32 -22.58
C SER A 326 13.99 4.03 -21.38
N GLY A 327 15.09 3.46 -20.88
CA GLY A 327 15.94 4.13 -19.90
C GLY A 327 16.53 5.45 -20.43
N PRO A 328 17.09 6.31 -19.56
CA PRO A 328 17.65 7.59 -19.97
C PRO A 328 18.69 7.38 -21.08
N ALA A 329 18.51 8.08 -22.20
CA ALA A 329 19.45 8.02 -23.29
C ALA A 329 20.77 8.68 -22.90
N ALA A 330 21.90 8.15 -23.37
CA ALA A 330 23.15 8.92 -23.38
C ALA A 330 22.90 10.24 -24.12
N ARG A 331 23.37 11.36 -23.53
CA ARG A 331 23.13 12.75 -23.97
C ARG A 331 22.85 12.88 -25.48
N GLY A 332 21.63 13.26 -25.84
CA GLY A 332 21.25 13.66 -27.20
C GLY A 332 20.29 12.73 -27.96
N ALA A 333 19.72 11.69 -27.35
CA ALA A 333 18.67 10.86 -27.96
C ALA A 333 17.30 11.12 -27.30
N ASN A 334 16.21 10.95 -28.08
CA ASN A 334 14.81 11.20 -27.66
C ASN A 334 14.54 10.73 -26.22
N ASP A 335 14.38 11.70 -25.32
CA ASP A 335 14.19 11.46 -23.89
C ASP A 335 12.90 10.69 -23.55
N HIS A 336 11.97 10.58 -24.53
CA HIS A 336 10.67 9.92 -24.37
C HIS A 336 10.45 8.63 -25.17
N ALA A 337 11.51 8.01 -25.72
CA ALA A 337 11.40 6.76 -26.46
C ALA A 337 10.87 5.59 -25.63
N PHE A 338 10.31 4.59 -26.31
CA PHE A 338 9.82 3.35 -25.72
C PHE A 338 10.18 2.14 -26.58
N GLU A 339 10.15 0.97 -25.96
CA GLU A 339 10.59 -0.30 -26.51
C GLU A 339 9.43 -1.30 -26.50
N LEU A 340 9.35 -2.10 -27.54
CA LEU A 340 8.54 -3.31 -27.60
C LEU A 340 9.46 -4.52 -27.73
N ASP A 341 9.24 -5.53 -26.90
CA ASP A 341 9.90 -6.83 -27.02
C ASP A 341 9.13 -7.68 -28.04
N GLU A 342 9.74 -7.92 -29.19
CA GLU A 342 9.22 -8.78 -30.27
C GLU A 342 10.21 -9.91 -30.54
N ASP A 343 9.81 -11.17 -30.32
CA ASP A 343 10.55 -12.39 -30.73
C ASP A 343 12.10 -12.28 -30.54
N ASP A 344 12.53 -12.03 -29.30
CA ASP A 344 13.92 -11.82 -28.86
C ASP A 344 14.64 -10.57 -29.41
N LYS A 345 13.90 -9.60 -29.94
CA LYS A 345 14.41 -8.29 -30.39
C LYS A 345 13.65 -7.15 -29.72
N LYS A 346 14.42 -6.12 -29.32
CA LYS A 346 13.89 -4.86 -28.83
C LYS A 346 13.74 -3.87 -29.97
N VAL A 347 12.50 -3.54 -30.32
CA VAL A 347 12.19 -2.48 -31.28
C VAL A 347 11.96 -1.18 -30.52
N LYS A 348 12.64 -0.11 -30.93
CA LYS A 348 12.58 1.20 -30.27
C LYS A 348 11.80 2.19 -31.15
N TYR A 349 10.88 2.92 -30.53
CA TYR A 349 9.98 3.88 -31.16
C TYR A 349 10.24 5.31 -30.68
#